data_AF-A0A940QIN5-F1
#
_entry.id   AF-A0A940QIN5-F1
#
_cell.length_a   1.000
_cell.length_b   1.000
_cell.length_c   1.000
_cell.angle_alpha   90.00
_cell.angle_beta   90.00
_cell.angle_gamma   90.00
#
_symmetry.space_group_name_H-M   'P 1'
#
loop_
_entity.id
_entity.type
_entity.pdbx_description
1 polymer ?
#
loop_
_entity_poly.entity_id
_entity_poly.type
_entity_poly.pdbx_seq_one_letter_code
_entity_poly.pdbx_strand_id
1 'polypeptide(L)'
;MSEIYLHQIFAGRRNPSRNRLLCLCYGLETSLEETQELLKQCGLAQLYPKIRCDTIIVYGLLHEISLFEINDQLFNQNEETLC
;
A
#
# COMPACT_ATOMS: atom_id res chain seq x y z
N MET A 1 -13.40 1.01 -4.87
CA MET A 1 -13.50 -0.35 -4.28
C MET A 1 -14.86 -0.53 -3.64
N SER A 2 -15.34 -1.76 -3.43
CA SER A 2 -16.60 -2.01 -2.71
C SER A 2 -16.37 -2.09 -1.21
N GLU A 3 -17.25 -1.48 -0.42
CA GLU A 3 -17.28 -1.56 1.04
C GLU A 3 -17.30 -3.02 1.55
N ILE A 4 -18.01 -3.91 0.86
CA ILE A 4 -18.07 -5.34 1.15
C ILE A 4 -16.69 -5.99 1.09
N TYR A 5 -15.86 -5.60 0.12
CA TYR A 5 -14.51 -6.14 -0.03
C TYR A 5 -13.60 -5.71 1.12
N LEU A 6 -13.70 -4.44 1.53
CA LEU A 6 -12.93 -3.90 2.65
C LEU A 6 -13.30 -4.62 3.97
N HIS A 7 -14.60 -4.79 4.23
CA HIS A 7 -15.07 -5.54 5.39
C HIS A 7 -14.59 -7.00 5.38
N GLN A 8 -14.53 -7.66 4.23
CA GLN A 8 -14.00 -9.03 4.14
C GLN A 8 -12.51 -9.10 4.49
N ILE A 9 -11.73 -8.09 4.13
CA ILE A 9 -10.30 -8.02 4.50
C ILE A 9 -10.16 -7.84 6.01
N PHE A 10 -10.82 -6.83 6.58
CA PHE A 10 -10.71 -6.56 8.02
C PHE A 10 -11.31 -7.67 8.90
N ALA A 11 -12.30 -8.41 8.38
CA ALA A 11 -12.82 -9.60 9.04
C ALA A 11 -11.91 -10.84 8.89
N GLY A 12 -10.74 -10.72 8.23
CA GLY A 12 -9.80 -11.82 7.99
C GLY A 12 -10.33 -12.90 7.01
N ARG A 13 -11.43 -12.63 6.30
CA ARG A 13 -12.08 -13.58 5.38
C ARG A 13 -11.45 -13.57 3.99
N ARG A 14 -10.64 -12.57 3.68
CA ARG A 14 -9.98 -12.41 2.38
C ARG A 14 -8.61 -11.78 2.55
N ASN A 15 -7.59 -12.38 1.93
CA ASN A 15 -6.25 -11.80 1.91
C ASN A 15 -6.08 -10.96 0.61
N PRO A 16 -5.79 -9.65 0.71
CA PRO A 16 -5.48 -8.83 -0.46
C PRO A 16 -4.10 -9.19 -1.03
N SER A 17 -3.87 -8.84 -2.31
CA SER A 17 -2.49 -8.77 -2.81
C SER A 17 -1.75 -7.60 -2.15
N ARG A 18 -0.41 -7.62 -2.17
CA ARG A 18 0.42 -6.55 -1.61
C ARG A 18 0.07 -5.18 -2.18
N ASN A 19 0.01 -5.04 -3.50
CA ASN A 19 -0.33 -3.77 -4.15
C ASN A 19 -1.75 -3.31 -3.77
N ARG A 20 -2.70 -4.24 -3.64
CA ARG A 20 -4.07 -3.90 -3.24
C ARG A 20 -4.15 -3.43 -1.79
N LEU A 21 -3.38 -4.04 -0.89
CA LEU A 21 -3.30 -3.58 0.49
C LEU A 21 -2.63 -2.20 0.59
N LEU A 22 -1.55 -1.97 -0.15
CA LEU A 22 -0.87 -0.68 -0.19
C LEU A 22 -1.78 0.42 -0.77
N CYS A 23 -2.52 0.13 -1.84
CA CYS A 23 -3.58 0.99 -2.37
C CYS A 23 -4.63 1.35 -1.30
N LEU A 24 -5.05 0.37 -0.48
CA LEU A 24 -5.96 0.62 0.65
C LEU A 24 -5.32 1.51 1.71
N CYS A 25 -4.06 1.27 2.06
CA CYS A 25 -3.33 2.06 3.07
C CYS A 25 -3.26 3.53 2.67
N TYR A 26 -2.99 3.83 1.38
CA TYR A 26 -3.07 5.19 0.87
C TYR A 26 -4.48 5.79 0.93
N GLY A 27 -5.51 5.03 0.53
CA GLY A 27 -6.90 5.51 0.60
C GLY A 27 -7.44 5.69 2.01
N LEU A 28 -6.79 5.08 3.00
CA LEU A 28 -7.11 5.18 4.42
C LEU A 28 -6.18 6.14 5.16
N GLU A 29 -5.22 6.76 4.46
CA GLU A 29 -4.25 7.70 5.03
C GLU A 29 -3.49 7.12 6.24
N THR A 30 -3.15 5.84 6.19
CA THR A 30 -2.43 5.17 7.29
C THR A 30 -0.99 5.66 7.39
N SER A 31 -0.46 5.70 8.62
CA SER A 31 0.97 5.90 8.85
C SER A 31 1.83 4.77 8.28
N LEU A 32 3.15 5.00 8.20
CA LEU A 32 4.12 3.99 7.79
C LEU A 32 4.11 2.80 8.76
N GLU A 33 4.03 3.06 10.06
CA GLU A 33 3.98 2.04 11.11
C GLU A 33 2.73 1.16 10.97
N GLU A 34 1.55 1.78 10.77
CA GLU A 34 0.30 1.06 10.55
C GLU A 34 0.34 0.24 9.27
N THR A 35 0.88 0.79 8.18
CA THR A 35 1.04 0.07 6.91
C THR A 35 1.93 -1.17 7.08
N GLN A 36 3.05 -1.03 7.79
CA GLN A 36 3.97 -2.14 8.05
C GLN A 36 3.35 -3.22 8.92
N GLU A 37 2.55 -2.84 9.90
CA GLU A 37 1.83 -3.77 10.77
C GLU A 37 0.72 -4.49 9.99
N LEU A 38 -0.04 -3.79 9.14
CA LEU A 38 -1.05 -4.40 8.27
C LEU A 38 -0.44 -5.41 7.29
N LEU A 39 0.69 -5.07 6.65
CA LEU A 39 1.42 -6.02 5.78
C LEU A 39 1.79 -7.29 6.54
N LYS A 40 2.33 -7.14 7.75
CA LYS A 40 2.71 -8.26 8.61
C LYS A 40 1.51 -9.11 9.01
N GLN A 41 0.39 -8.50 9.41
CA GLN A 41 -0.84 -9.19 9.79
C GLN A 41 -1.47 -9.97 8.62
N CYS A 42 -1.35 -9.45 7.39
CA CYS A 42 -1.77 -10.15 6.18
C CYS A 42 -0.75 -11.21 5.68
N GLY A 43 0.38 -11.39 6.37
CA GLY A 43 1.45 -12.31 5.95
C GLY A 43 2.15 -11.88 4.67
N LEU A 44 2.16 -10.57 4.38
CA LEU A 44 2.76 -9.97 3.19
C LEU A 44 4.14 -9.40 3.53
N ALA A 45 5.01 -9.33 2.52
CA ALA A 45 6.32 -8.74 2.67
C ALA A 45 6.19 -7.24 3.02
N GLN A 46 6.83 -6.86 4.13
CA GLN A 46 6.96 -5.49 4.59
C GLN A 46 7.65 -4.60 3.55
N LEU A 47 7.45 -3.29 3.65
CA LEU A 47 8.15 -2.32 2.82
C LEU A 47 9.64 -2.30 3.22
N TYR A 48 10.53 -2.47 2.24
CA TYR A 48 11.97 -2.50 2.46
C TYR A 48 12.67 -1.37 1.69
N PRO A 49 13.29 -0.37 2.37
CA PRO A 49 13.87 0.82 1.72
C PRO A 49 15.00 0.58 0.70
N LYS A 50 15.49 -0.66 0.54
CA LYS A 50 16.45 -0.99 -0.53
C LYS A 50 15.78 -1.36 -1.85
N ILE A 51 14.48 -1.62 -1.84
CA ILE A 51 13.68 -1.88 -3.04
C ILE A 51 13.15 -0.52 -3.52
N ARG A 52 13.50 -0.13 -4.75
CA ARG A 52 13.16 1.22 -5.26
C ARG A 52 11.65 1.51 -5.19
N CYS A 53 10.81 0.56 -5.61
CA CYS A 53 9.36 0.67 -5.50
C CYS A 53 8.91 0.93 -4.06
N ASP A 54 9.42 0.15 -3.10
CA ASP A 54 9.10 0.34 -1.68
C ASP A 54 9.58 1.69 -1.15
N THR A 55 10.73 2.20 -1.61
CA THR A 55 11.22 3.52 -1.23
C THR A 55 10.26 4.63 -1.68
N ILE A 56 9.73 4.55 -2.90
CA ILE A 56 8.74 5.50 -3.41
C ILE A 56 7.47 5.43 -2.55
N ILE A 57 7.03 4.23 -2.22
CA ILE A 57 5.84 4.01 -1.39
C ILE A 57 6.03 4.51 0.03
N VAL A 58 7.18 4.27 0.65
CA VAL A 58 7.52 4.77 1.99
C VAL A 58 7.57 6.30 1.98
N TYR A 59 8.17 6.90 0.95
CA TYR A 59 8.22 8.35 0.81
C TYR A 59 6.83 8.96 0.71
N GLY A 60 5.93 8.35 -0.08
CA GLY A 60 4.55 8.80 -0.18
C GLY A 60 3.77 8.74 1.13
N LEU A 61 3.93 7.66 1.90
CA LEU A 61 3.31 7.54 3.22
C LEU A 61 3.81 8.59 4.22
N LEU A 62 5.13 8.85 4.24
CA LEU A 62 5.73 9.82 5.18
C LEU A 62 5.38 11.28 4.87
N HIS A 63 5.08 11.58 3.60
CA HIS A 63 4.81 12.94 3.13
C HIS A 63 3.34 13.15 2.71
N GLU A 64 2.45 12.21 3.06
CA GLU A 64 1.01 12.28 2.76
C GLU A 64 0.73 12.54 1.27
N ILE A 65 1.54 11.94 0.39
CA ILE A 65 1.39 12.09 -1.07
C ILE A 65 0.19 11.26 -1.51
N SER A 66 -0.60 11.82 -2.42
CA SER A 66 -1.80 11.14 -2.91
C SER A 66 -1.46 9.84 -3.66
N LEU A 67 -2.38 8.88 -3.62
CA LEU A 67 -2.26 7.62 -4.37
C LEU A 67 -2.04 7.85 -5.88
N PHE A 68 -2.66 8.89 -6.42
CA PHE A 68 -2.52 9.25 -7.84
C PHE A 68 -1.09 9.67 -8.16
N GLU A 69 -0.52 10.58 -7.37
CA GLU A 69 0.86 11.04 -7.54
C GLU A 69 1.88 9.91 -7.31
N ILE A 70 1.62 8.99 -6.38
CA ILE A 70 2.48 7.83 -6.16
C ILE A 70 2.46 6.87 -7.35
N ASN A 71 1.28 6.61 -7.92
CA ASN A 71 1.18 5.82 -9.14
C ASN A 71 1.91 6.50 -10.30
N ASP A 72 1.82 7.82 -10.45
CA ASP A 72 2.57 8.57 -11.47
C ASP A 72 4.09 8.46 -11.25
N GLN A 73 4.56 8.58 -10.00
CA GLN A 73 5.99 8.41 -9.68
C GLN A 73 6.48 6.98 -9.98
N LEU A 74 5.72 5.96 -9.59
CA LEU A 74 6.04 4.56 -9.91
C LEU A 74 6.12 4.35 -11.42
N PHE A 75 5.12 4.83 -12.16
CA PHE A 75 5.08 4.73 -13.61
C PHE A 75 6.27 5.43 -14.28
N ASN A 76 6.58 6.67 -13.87
CA ASN A 76 7.71 7.43 -14.40
C ASN A 76 9.06 6.76 -14.14
N GLN A 77 9.14 5.95 -13.10
CA GLN A 77 10.33 5.17 -12.76
C GLN A 77 10.38 3.81 -13.48
N ASN A 78 9.37 3.42 -14.26
CA ASN A 78 9.18 2.07 -14.83
C ASN A 78 8.98 0.97 -13.77
N GLU A 79 8.33 1.31 -12.65
CA GLU A 79 7.86 0.34 -11.65
C GLU A 79 6.37 0.00 -11.90
N GLU A 80 5.90 -1.11 -11.32
CA GLU A 80 4.48 -1.47 -11.34
C GLU A 80 3.67 -0.51 -10.45
N THR A 81 2.51 -0.04 -10.93
CA THR A 81 1.59 0.79 -10.16
C THR A 81 0.79 -0.03 -9.14
N LEU A 82 0.26 0.64 -8.11
CA LEU A 82 -0.56 0.00 -7.08
C LEU A 82 -1.99 -0.28 -7.55
N CYS A 83 -2.46 0.48 -8.54
CA CYS A 83 -3.80 0.43 -9.14
C CYS A 83 -3.75 0.72 -10.63
#